data_AF-A0A2D2CVG3-F1
#
_entry.id   AF-A0A2D2CVG3-F1
#
_cell.length_a   1.000
_cell.length_b   1.000
_cell.length_c   1.000
_cell.angle_alpha   90.00
_cell.angle_beta   90.00
_cell.angle_gamma   90.00
#
_symmetry.space_group_name_H-M   'P 1'
#
loop_
_entity.id
_entity.type
_entity.pdbx_description
1 polymer ?
#
loop_
_entity_poly.entity_id
_entity_poly.type
_entity_poly.pdbx_seq_one_letter_code
_entity_poly.pdbx_strand_id
1 'polypeptide(L)' 'MVTKDEDFAQRKALEKDGPAIVWIRVRNSRKRELLRWFETMLPEIHAALNRGETLIEVV' A
#
# COMPACT_ATOMS: atom_id res chain seq x y z
N MET A 1 -9.65 22.35 -1.13
CA MET A 1 -9.93 20.96 -1.51
C MET A 1 -9.03 20.09 -0.65
N VAL A 2 -9.59 19.43 0.36
CA VAL A 2 -8.86 18.47 1.19
C VAL A 2 -9.16 17.10 0.60
N THR A 3 -8.20 16.51 -0.09
CA THR A 3 -8.35 15.17 -0.68
C THR A 3 -8.11 14.16 0.43
N LYS A 4 -9.11 13.32 0.68
CA LYS A 4 -9.17 12.35 1.79
C LYS A 4 -7.97 11.37 1.83
N ASP A 5 -7.25 11.26 0.73
CA ASP A 5 -6.13 10.34 0.51
C ASP A 5 -4.82 10.83 1.13
N GLU A 6 -4.58 12.14 1.17
CA GLU A 6 -3.35 12.70 1.76
C GLU A 6 -3.38 12.68 3.29
N ASP A 7 -4.58 12.83 3.88
CA ASP A 7 -4.75 12.97 5.31
C ASP A 7 -4.48 11.64 6.06
N PHE A 8 -4.70 10.48 5.42
CA PHE A 8 -4.37 9.18 6.01
C PHE A 8 -2.87 8.88 5.99
N ALA A 9 -2.19 9.13 4.87
CA ALA A 9 -0.75 8.89 4.75
C ALA A 9 0.05 9.84 5.66
N GLN A 10 -0.33 11.13 5.71
CA GLN A 10 0.36 12.13 6.53
C GLN A 10 0.14 11.92 8.03
N ARG A 11 -1.08 11.60 8.48
CA ARG A 11 -1.35 11.36 9.91
C ARG A 11 -0.74 10.07 10.43
N LYS A 12 -0.59 9.04 9.59
CA LYS A 12 0.00 7.74 9.98
C LYS A 12 1.52 7.71 9.95
N ALA A 13 2.17 8.47 9.07
CA ALA A 13 3.63 8.62 9.08
C ALA A 13 4.17 9.20 10.40
N LEU A 14 3.31 9.86 11.19
CA LEU A 14 3.62 10.41 12.51
C LEU A 14 3.48 9.39 13.67
N GLU A 15 2.79 8.26 13.48
CA GLU A 15 2.70 7.19 14.48
C GLU A 15 3.74 6.10 14.20
N LYS A 16 4.87 6.14 14.91
CA LYS A 16 5.95 5.14 14.83
C LYS A 16 5.50 3.68 15.05
N ASP A 17 4.37 3.47 15.72
CA ASP A 17 3.82 2.15 16.09
C ASP A 17 2.49 1.80 15.39
N GLY A 18 2.10 2.55 14.35
CA GLY A 18 0.86 2.30 13.62
C GLY A 18 0.93 1.08 12.69
N PRO A 19 -0.21 0.46 12.31
CA PRO A 19 -0.17 -0.68 11.40
C PRO A 19 0.25 -0.23 10.00
N ALA A 20 1.09 -1.04 9.36
CA ALA A 20 1.63 -0.78 8.03
C ALA A 20 0.52 -0.66 6.97
N ILE A 21 0.68 0.31 6.08
CA ILE A 21 -0.27 0.62 5.01
C ILE A 21 0.37 0.26 3.67
N VAL A 22 -0.33 -0.55 2.89
CA VAL A 22 0.04 -0.88 1.51
C VAL A 22 -0.90 -0.13 0.57
N TRP A 23 -0.37 0.82 -0.18
CA TRP A 23 -1.11 1.63 -1.15
C TRP A 23 -0.96 1.04 -2.55
N ILE A 24 -2.06 0.57 -3.14
CA ILE A 24 -2.05 -0.07 -4.46
C ILE A 24 -2.59 0.89 -5.51
N ARG A 25 -1.76 1.26 -6.49
CA ARG A 25 -2.05 2.18 -7.61
C ARG A 25 -2.00 1.49 -8.96
N VAL A 26 -2.89 0.53 -9.15
CA VAL A 26 -3.06 -0.13 -10.45
C VAL A 26 -4.08 0.61 -11.31
N ARG A 27 -3.84 0.65 -12.63
CA ARG A 27 -4.83 1.15 -13.60
C ARG A 27 -6.11 0.33 -13.50
N ASN A 28 -7.25 0.93 -13.88
CA ASN A 28 -8.54 0.25 -13.90
C ASN A 28 -8.42 -1.07 -14.69
N SER A 29 -8.49 -2.18 -13.96
CA SER A 29 -8.21 -3.52 -14.45
C SER A 29 -9.28 -4.46 -13.94
N ARG A 30 -9.53 -5.53 -14.69
CA ARG A 30 -10.58 -6.49 -14.33
C ARG A 30 -10.17 -7.22 -13.04
N LYS A 31 -11.12 -7.59 -12.18
CA LYS A 31 -10.87 -8.31 -10.91
C LYS A 31 -9.84 -9.45 -11.04
N ARG A 32 -9.93 -10.27 -12.09
CA ARG A 32 -9.02 -11.41 -12.33
C ARG A 32 -7.58 -10.97 -12.66
N GLU A 33 -7.44 -9.86 -13.38
CA GLU A 33 -6.13 -9.30 -13.72
C GLU A 33 -5.49 -8.66 -12.49
N LEU A 34 -6.29 -7.92 -11.72
CA LEU A 34 -5.89 -7.37 -10.43
C LEU A 34 -5.38 -8.46 -9.47
N LEU A 35 -6.12 -9.55 -9.32
CA LEU A 35 -5.72 -10.65 -8.43
C LEU A 35 -4.41 -11.32 -8.88
N ARG A 36 -4.22 -11.56 -10.18
CA ARG A 36 -2.99 -12.16 -10.71
C ARG A 36 -1.78 -11.25 -10.53
N TRP A 37 -1.94 -9.95 -10.77
CA TRP A 37 -0.91 -8.97 -10.50
C TRP A 37 -0.58 -8.92 -8.99
N PHE A 38 -1.62 -8.91 -8.15
CA PHE A 38 -1.46 -8.86 -6.70
C PHE A 38 -0.74 -10.09 -6.16
N GLU A 39 -1.06 -11.30 -6.63
CA GLU A 39 -0.34 -12.53 -6.31
C GLU A 39 1.16 -12.44 -6.65
N THR A 40 1.51 -11.76 -7.75
CA THR A 40 2.90 -11.56 -8.18
C THR A 40 3.63 -10.56 -7.27
N MET A 41 2.96 -9.51 -6.81
CA MET A 41 3.54 -8.47 -5.95
C MET A 41 3.54 -8.81 -4.46
N LEU A 42 2.72 -9.78 -4.03
CA LEU A 42 2.57 -10.15 -2.63
C LEU A 42 3.89 -10.51 -1.92
N PRO A 43 4.85 -11.24 -2.53
CA PRO A 43 6.13 -11.52 -1.88
C PRO A 43 6.95 -10.25 -1.59
N GLU A 44 6.90 -9.26 -2.49
CA GLU A 44 7.64 -8.00 -2.33
C GLU A 44 7.02 -7.13 -1.24
N ILE A 45 5.68 -7.03 -1.23
CA ILE A 45 4.93 -6.36 -0.16
C ILE A 45 5.27 -7.00 1.18
N HIS A 46 5.27 -8.34 1.26
CA HIS A 46 5.59 -9.05 2.48
C HIS A 46 7.04 -8.83 2.92
N ALA A 47 8.00 -8.77 1.99
CA ALA A 47 9.38 -8.45 2.31
C ALA A 47 9.52 -7.02 2.85
N ALA A 48 8.81 -6.04 2.28
CA ALA A 48 8.79 -4.66 2.76
C ALA A 48 8.20 -4.55 4.17
N LEU A 49 7.10 -5.24 4.43
CA LEU A 49 6.50 -5.33 5.76
C LEU A 49 7.48 -5.93 6.79
N ASN A 50 8.20 -7.00 6.42
CA ASN A 50 9.19 -7.63 7.28
C ASN A 50 10.43 -6.75 7.56
N ARG A 51 10.73 -5.79 6.67
CA ARG A 51 11.77 -4.77 6.91
C ARG A 51 11.30 -3.66 7.87
N GLY A 52 10.04 -3.68 8.28
CA GLY A 52 9.45 -2.64 9.12
C GLY A 52 8.99 -1.41 8.36
N GLU A 53 8.82 -1.51 7.04
CA GLU A 53 8.23 -0.42 6.26
C GLU A 53 6.76 -0.23 6.65
N THR A 54 6.41 0.98 7.07
CA THR A 54 5.05 1.31 7.53
C THR A 54 4.17 1.91 6.42
N LEU A 55 4.79 2.33 5.31
CA LEU A 55 4.10 2.84 4.12
C LEU A 55 4.75 2.26 2.87
N ILE A 56 4.02 1.40 2.17
CA ILE A 56 4.49 0.70 0.98
C ILE A 56 3.60 1.12 -0.19
N GLU A 57 4.15 1.76 -1.20
CA GLU A 57 3.44 2.12 -2.42
C GLU A 57 3.75 1.11 -3.53
N VAL A 58 2.71 0.56 -4.16
CA VAL A 58 2.81 -0.43 -5.23
C VAL A 58 2.03 0.08 -6.44
N VAL A 59 2.69 0.18 -7.59
CA VAL A 59 2.13 0.73 -8.85
C VAL A 59 2.01 -0.33 -9.94
#